data_AF-A0AA42MZM4-F1
#
_entry.id   AF-A0AA42MZM4-F1
#
_cell.length_a   1.000
_cell.length_b   1.000
_cell.length_c   1.000
_cell.angle_alpha   90.00
_cell.angle_beta   90.00
_cell.angle_gamma   90.00
#
_symmetry.space_group_name_H-M   'P 1'
#
loop_
_entity.id
_entity.type
_entity.pdbx_description
1 polymer ?
#
loop_
_entity_poly.entity_id
_entity_poly.type
_entity_poly.pdbx_seq_one_letter_code
_entity_poly.pdbx_strand_id
1 'polypeptide(L)'
;MSEAMISESIVEAEWILQGYWTRMRYPYQTDKSGWSDIDVLAYNPESKHLVISESKVRGPKKDIFAYTEHTKSTYGTILEYDNNNYFSFLESLPKICSDKVIFSDFTKMVKKLTIQLVSNYVIDDSLKKEAEKTVLNRVHELIPESKAKIDVRL
;
A
#
# COMPACT_ATOMS: atom_id res chain seq x y z
N MET A 1 9.50 -0.24 16.91
CA MET A 1 9.44 -1.67 16.56
C MET A 1 8.15 -2.33 17.05
N SER A 2 7.79 -2.26 18.33
CA SER A 2 6.55 -2.93 18.83
C SER A 2 5.26 -2.45 18.16
N GLU A 3 5.07 -1.15 17.94
CA GLU A 3 3.83 -0.60 17.36
C GLU A 3 3.66 -0.95 15.86
N ALA A 4 4.75 -0.96 15.09
CA ALA A 4 4.70 -1.38 13.68
C ALA A 4 4.30 -2.86 13.56
N MET A 5 4.91 -3.73 14.38
CA MET A 5 4.53 -5.16 14.43
C MET A 5 3.08 -5.37 14.89
N ILE A 6 2.54 -4.51 15.76
CA ILE A 6 1.14 -4.56 16.17
C ILE A 6 0.23 -4.15 15.01
N SER A 7 0.56 -3.09 14.27
CA SER A 7 -0.20 -2.67 13.08
C SER A 7 -0.20 -3.76 12.01
N GLU A 8 0.96 -4.33 11.71
CA GLU A 8 1.11 -5.47 10.77
C GLU A 8 0.22 -6.64 11.19
N SER A 9 0.22 -7.00 12.49
CA SER A 9 -0.58 -8.11 13.02
C SER A 9 -2.09 -7.84 12.95
N ILE A 10 -2.53 -6.60 13.16
CA ILE A 10 -3.95 -6.21 13.03
C ILE A 10 -4.39 -6.30 11.57
N VAL A 11 -3.58 -5.79 10.65
CA VAL A 11 -3.85 -5.85 9.21
C VAL A 11 -3.86 -7.30 8.73
N GLU A 12 -2.92 -8.13 9.16
CA GLU A 12 -2.91 -9.56 8.85
C GLU A 12 -4.19 -10.24 9.34
N ALA A 13 -4.56 -10.02 10.61
CA ALA A 13 -5.76 -10.61 11.20
C ALA A 13 -7.04 -10.21 10.44
N GLU A 14 -7.14 -8.96 9.98
CA GLU A 14 -8.26 -8.47 9.16
C GLU A 14 -8.47 -9.33 7.90
N TRP A 15 -7.39 -9.69 7.21
CA TRP A 15 -7.44 -10.49 5.98
C TRP A 15 -7.62 -11.98 6.24
N ILE A 16 -7.00 -12.52 7.30
CA ILE A 16 -7.23 -13.91 7.73
C ILE A 16 -8.72 -14.13 8.02
N LEU A 17 -9.37 -13.21 8.74
CA LEU A 17 -10.80 -13.29 9.07
C LEU A 17 -11.69 -13.23 7.82
N GLN A 18 -11.21 -12.65 6.72
CA GLN A 18 -11.87 -12.64 5.42
C GLN A 18 -11.55 -13.87 4.54
N GLY A 19 -10.78 -14.83 5.06
CA GLY A 19 -10.44 -16.08 4.37
C GLY A 19 -9.29 -15.97 3.38
N TYR A 20 -8.42 -14.95 3.50
CA TYR A 20 -7.24 -14.82 2.67
C TYR A 20 -6.10 -15.67 3.23
N TRP A 21 -5.26 -16.21 2.35
CA TRP A 21 -3.93 -16.64 2.75
C TRP A 21 -3.09 -15.38 2.98
N THR A 22 -2.34 -15.31 4.09
CA THR A 22 -1.50 -14.16 4.43
C THR A 22 -0.06 -14.55 4.66
N ARG A 23 0.83 -13.58 4.47
CA ARG A 23 2.23 -13.65 4.87
C ARG A 23 2.74 -12.26 5.24
N MET A 24 3.13 -12.09 6.50
CA MET A 24 3.88 -10.92 6.94
C MET A 24 5.33 -10.94 6.44
N ARG A 25 5.91 -9.75 6.28
CA ARG A 25 7.32 -9.52 5.89
C ARG A 25 7.72 -10.36 4.68
N TYR A 26 6.91 -10.29 3.62
CA TYR A 26 7.20 -11.03 2.38
C TYR A 26 8.45 -10.43 1.71
N PRO A 27 9.58 -11.16 1.66
CA PRO A 27 10.82 -10.58 1.16
C PRO A 27 10.82 -10.52 -0.37
N TYR A 28 11.37 -9.45 -0.94
CA TYR A 28 11.64 -9.32 -2.36
C TYR A 28 12.99 -8.64 -2.61
N GLN A 29 13.58 -8.95 -3.77
CA GLN A 29 14.86 -8.37 -4.17
C GLN A 29 14.63 -7.09 -4.97
N THR A 30 15.29 -6.01 -4.55
CA THR A 30 15.28 -4.71 -5.23
C THR A 30 16.21 -4.74 -6.46
N ASP A 31 16.05 -3.79 -7.37
CA ASP A 31 16.84 -3.75 -8.61
C ASP A 31 18.33 -3.50 -8.39
N LYS A 32 18.71 -2.99 -7.21
CA LYS A 32 20.11 -2.81 -6.79
C LYS A 32 20.69 -4.04 -6.06
N SER A 33 20.07 -5.21 -6.20
CA SER A 33 20.43 -6.46 -5.51
C SER A 33 20.31 -6.41 -3.97
N GLY A 34 19.70 -5.36 -3.40
CA GLY A 34 19.35 -5.30 -1.99
C GLY A 34 18.05 -6.05 -1.69
N TRP A 35 17.76 -6.30 -0.43
CA TRP A 35 16.51 -6.92 0.02
C TRP A 35 15.59 -5.89 0.68
N SER A 36 14.31 -6.02 0.42
CA SER A 36 13.23 -5.32 1.11
C SER A 36 12.11 -6.32 1.37
N ASP A 37 11.11 -5.93 2.12
CA ASP A 37 9.92 -6.72 2.39
C ASP A 37 8.63 -5.91 2.15
N ILE A 38 7.55 -6.65 1.93
CA ILE A 38 6.18 -6.14 2.00
C ILE A 38 5.68 -6.48 3.40
N ASP A 39 5.15 -5.49 4.12
CA ASP A 39 4.72 -5.68 5.50
C ASP A 39 3.68 -6.79 5.65
N VAL A 40 2.58 -6.74 4.87
CA VAL A 40 1.60 -7.84 4.78
C VAL A 40 1.21 -8.10 3.34
N LEU A 41 1.34 -9.35 2.93
CA LEU A 41 0.82 -9.85 1.67
C LEU A 41 -0.39 -10.74 1.94
N ALA A 42 -1.53 -10.47 1.32
CA ALA A 42 -2.71 -11.33 1.43
C ALA A 42 -3.24 -11.73 0.04
N TYR A 43 -3.68 -12.98 -0.12
CA TYR A 43 -4.18 -13.49 -1.38
C TYR A 43 -5.39 -14.39 -1.20
N ASN A 44 -6.43 -14.14 -2.00
CA ASN A 44 -7.58 -15.01 -2.14
C ASN A 44 -7.53 -15.70 -3.53
N PRO A 45 -7.30 -17.02 -3.60
CA PRO A 45 -7.14 -17.73 -4.86
C PRO A 45 -8.45 -17.87 -5.66
N GLU A 46 -9.61 -17.91 -4.99
CA GLU A 46 -10.92 -18.06 -5.65
C GLU A 46 -11.26 -16.83 -6.48
N SER A 47 -11.06 -15.64 -5.90
CA SER A 47 -11.31 -14.35 -6.56
C SER A 47 -10.10 -13.79 -7.29
N LYS A 48 -8.93 -14.45 -7.18
CA LYS A 48 -7.64 -13.96 -7.69
C LYS A 48 -7.35 -12.54 -7.22
N HIS A 49 -7.61 -12.28 -5.93
CA HIS A 49 -7.46 -10.96 -5.32
C HIS A 49 -6.18 -10.94 -4.48
N LEU A 50 -5.21 -10.13 -4.92
CA LEU A 50 -4.00 -9.82 -4.17
C LEU A 50 -4.18 -8.51 -3.39
N VAL A 51 -3.79 -8.51 -2.12
CA VAL A 51 -3.65 -7.33 -1.28
C VAL A 51 -2.18 -7.17 -0.94
N ILE A 52 -1.66 -5.98 -1.18
CA ILE A 52 -0.33 -5.54 -0.76
C ILE A 52 -0.57 -4.46 0.28
N SER A 53 -0.21 -4.75 1.53
CA SER A 53 -0.34 -3.79 2.62
C SER A 53 1.02 -3.33 3.09
N GLU A 54 1.18 -2.02 3.17
CA GLU A 54 2.35 -1.36 3.76
C GLU A 54 1.89 -0.57 4.99
N SER A 55 2.64 -0.67 6.08
CA SER A 55 2.33 0.01 7.33
C SER A 55 3.53 0.82 7.84
N LYS A 56 3.41 2.15 7.85
CA LYS A 56 4.48 3.00 8.41
C LYS A 56 3.93 4.06 9.33
N VAL A 57 4.63 4.22 10.45
CA VAL A 57 4.48 5.38 11.33
C VAL A 57 5.44 6.46 10.83
N ARG A 58 4.90 7.62 10.43
CA ARG A 58 5.69 8.79 10.05
C ARG A 58 6.11 9.56 11.30
N GLY A 59 7.37 9.97 11.33
CA GLY A 59 7.93 10.89 12.33
C GLY A 59 8.10 10.31 13.75
N PRO A 60 8.62 11.11 14.68
CA PRO A 60 8.59 10.81 16.10
C PRO A 60 7.15 10.59 16.59
N LYS A 61 6.97 9.79 17.65
CA LYS A 61 5.64 9.46 18.24
C LYS A 61 4.75 10.66 18.62
N LYS A 62 5.30 11.87 18.63
CA LYS A 62 4.63 13.11 19.04
C LYS A 62 4.06 13.91 17.87
N ASP A 63 4.44 13.57 16.64
CA ASP A 63 4.04 14.32 15.46
C ASP A 63 2.73 13.75 14.91
N ILE A 64 1.74 14.61 14.73
CA ILE A 64 0.48 14.30 14.06
C ILE A 64 0.58 14.84 12.64
N PHE A 65 0.50 13.94 11.66
CA PHE A 65 0.43 14.30 10.25
C PHE A 65 -1.03 14.32 9.83
N ALA A 66 -1.60 15.51 9.69
CA ALA A 66 -3.02 15.69 9.38
C ALA A 66 -3.19 16.28 7.98
N TYR A 67 -3.76 15.52 7.05
CA TYR A 67 -4.16 15.98 5.73
C TYR A 67 -5.60 16.52 5.79
N THR A 68 -5.69 17.83 5.99
CA THR A 68 -6.90 18.64 6.14
C THR A 68 -7.08 19.60 4.97
N GLU A 69 -8.23 20.29 4.89
CA GLU A 69 -8.44 21.36 3.87
C GLU A 69 -7.35 22.45 3.93
N HIS A 70 -6.88 22.80 5.14
CA HIS A 70 -5.83 23.79 5.32
C HIS A 70 -4.49 23.33 4.74
N THR A 71 -4.08 22.10 5.05
CA THR A 71 -2.82 21.55 4.51
C THR A 71 -2.93 21.31 3.01
N LYS A 72 -4.09 20.90 2.51
CA LYS A 72 -4.33 20.77 1.07
C LYS A 72 -4.18 22.11 0.36
N SER A 73 -4.76 23.17 0.89
CA SER A 73 -4.61 24.52 0.34
C SER A 73 -3.16 25.01 0.36
N THR A 74 -2.34 24.52 1.28
CA THR A 74 -0.95 24.97 1.46
C THR A 74 0.05 24.16 0.63
N TYR A 75 -0.12 22.83 0.61
CA TYR A 75 0.86 21.88 0.06
C TYR A 75 0.35 21.13 -1.17
N GLY A 76 -0.93 21.23 -1.50
CA GLY A 76 -1.55 20.51 -2.62
C GLY A 76 -2.10 19.15 -2.20
N THR A 77 -1.93 18.16 -3.07
CA THR A 77 -2.42 16.79 -2.90
C THR A 77 -1.78 16.06 -1.71
N ILE A 78 -2.34 14.91 -1.31
CA ILE A 78 -1.78 14.10 -0.23
C ILE A 78 -0.36 13.61 -0.54
N LEU A 79 -0.05 13.36 -1.81
CA LEU A 79 1.28 12.94 -2.26
C LEU A 79 2.31 14.10 -2.15
N GLU A 80 1.90 15.31 -2.50
CA GLU A 80 2.73 16.52 -2.36
C GLU A 80 2.96 16.87 -0.88
N TYR A 81 1.92 16.76 -0.05
CA TYR A 81 2.00 16.94 1.40
C TYR A 81 2.92 15.90 2.08
N ASP A 82 2.84 14.64 1.65
CA ASP A 82 3.76 13.60 2.14
C ASP A 82 5.21 13.86 1.70
N ASN A 83 5.42 14.51 0.56
CA ASN A 83 6.72 14.79 -0.03
C ASN A 83 7.58 13.51 -0.18
N ASN A 84 6.95 12.46 -0.72
CA ASN A 84 7.57 11.17 -1.01
C ASN A 84 8.25 10.50 0.20
N ASN A 85 7.68 10.63 1.39
CA ASN A 85 8.15 9.93 2.57
C ASN A 85 7.44 8.58 2.66
N TYR A 86 6.18 8.59 3.08
CA TYR A 86 5.40 7.38 3.26
C TYR A 86 5.05 6.72 1.93
N PHE A 87 4.61 7.51 0.94
CA PHE A 87 4.17 6.99 -0.35
C PHE A 87 5.33 6.56 -1.28
N SER A 88 6.59 6.71 -0.85
CA SER A 88 7.75 6.20 -1.58
C SER A 88 7.71 4.69 -1.82
N PHE A 89 6.96 3.95 -0.99
CA PHE A 89 6.69 2.53 -1.20
C PHE A 89 6.04 2.25 -2.57
N LEU A 90 5.20 3.16 -3.08
CA LEU A 90 4.50 2.99 -4.35
C LEU A 90 5.48 2.73 -5.51
N GLU A 91 6.67 3.35 -5.47
CA GLU A 91 7.72 3.15 -6.49
C GLU A 91 8.24 1.70 -6.56
N SER A 92 7.98 0.88 -5.54
CA SER A 92 8.34 -0.54 -5.53
C SER A 92 7.28 -1.44 -6.18
N LEU A 93 6.06 -0.92 -6.38
CA LEU A 93 4.93 -1.70 -6.92
C LEU A 93 5.18 -2.28 -8.31
N PRO A 94 5.82 -1.58 -9.28
CA PRO A 94 6.11 -2.17 -10.59
C PRO A 94 6.94 -3.45 -10.47
N LYS A 95 7.94 -3.44 -9.57
CA LYS A 95 8.76 -4.61 -9.28
C LYS A 95 7.96 -5.70 -8.58
N ILE A 96 7.25 -5.36 -7.51
CA ILE A 96 6.45 -6.31 -6.74
C ILE A 96 5.40 -7.02 -7.62
N CYS A 97 4.80 -6.28 -8.56
CA CYS A 97 3.78 -6.79 -9.48
C CYS A 97 4.37 -7.46 -10.73
N SER A 98 5.69 -7.59 -10.83
CA SER A 98 6.33 -8.29 -11.95
C SER A 98 6.29 -9.80 -11.77
N ASP A 99 6.29 -10.52 -12.90
CA ASP A 99 6.33 -11.98 -12.91
C ASP A 99 7.55 -12.50 -12.14
N LYS A 100 7.33 -13.60 -11.44
CA LYS A 100 8.29 -14.35 -10.60
C LYS A 100 8.70 -13.65 -9.30
N VAL A 101 8.14 -12.48 -8.97
CA VAL A 101 8.31 -11.89 -7.63
C VAL A 101 7.36 -12.52 -6.63
N ILE A 102 6.04 -12.34 -6.81
CA ILE A 102 5.03 -13.00 -5.98
C ILE A 102 4.49 -14.26 -6.67
N PHE A 103 4.18 -14.15 -7.97
CA PHE A 103 3.55 -15.19 -8.76
C PHE A 103 4.36 -15.47 -10.02
N SER A 104 4.33 -16.70 -10.52
CA SER A 104 5.00 -17.09 -11.77
C SER A 104 4.45 -16.38 -13.02
N ASP A 105 3.17 -16.02 -13.00
CA ASP A 105 2.46 -15.22 -14.01
C ASP A 105 1.45 -14.31 -13.29
N PHE A 106 1.88 -13.09 -12.96
CA PHE A 106 1.13 -12.13 -12.16
C PHE A 106 -0.21 -11.80 -12.82
N THR A 107 -0.22 -11.52 -14.13
CA THR A 107 -1.41 -11.08 -14.86
C THR A 107 -2.51 -12.15 -14.96
N LYS A 108 -2.14 -13.44 -14.93
CA LYS A 108 -3.11 -14.55 -14.87
C LYS A 108 -3.58 -14.85 -13.45
N MET A 109 -2.72 -14.61 -12.46
CA MET A 109 -2.96 -14.94 -11.05
C MET A 109 -3.66 -13.82 -10.28
N VAL A 110 -3.60 -12.58 -10.77
CA VAL A 110 -4.18 -11.41 -10.13
C VAL A 110 -5.23 -10.76 -11.05
N LYS A 111 -6.49 -10.79 -10.62
CA LYS A 111 -7.62 -10.10 -11.25
C LYS A 111 -8.05 -8.86 -10.50
N LYS A 112 -7.76 -8.81 -9.20
CA LYS A 112 -7.97 -7.63 -8.36
C LYS A 112 -6.72 -7.38 -7.53
N LEU A 113 -6.31 -6.13 -7.46
CA LEU A 113 -5.17 -5.67 -6.67
C LEU A 113 -5.65 -4.59 -5.71
N THR A 114 -5.49 -4.80 -4.40
CA THR A 114 -5.71 -3.75 -3.41
C THR A 114 -4.36 -3.32 -2.85
N ILE A 115 -4.07 -2.02 -2.91
CA ILE A 115 -2.94 -1.42 -2.20
C ILE A 115 -3.49 -0.80 -0.92
N GLN A 116 -3.16 -1.38 0.23
CA GLN A 116 -3.61 -0.90 1.54
C GLN A 116 -2.44 -0.18 2.22
N LEU A 117 -2.62 1.09 2.52
CA LEU A 117 -1.58 1.93 3.10
C LEU A 117 -2.04 2.34 4.49
N VAL A 118 -1.50 1.70 5.53
CA VAL A 118 -1.81 1.99 6.92
C VAL A 118 -0.76 2.91 7.55
N SER A 119 -1.18 4.07 8.02
CA SER A 119 -0.26 5.03 8.63
C SER A 119 -0.92 5.83 9.76
N ASN A 120 -0.12 6.60 10.48
CA ASN A 120 -0.60 7.57 11.47
C ASN A 120 -1.07 8.90 10.83
N TYR A 121 -1.32 8.93 9.51
CA TYR A 121 -1.95 10.08 8.88
C TYR A 121 -3.41 10.20 9.33
N VAL A 122 -3.78 11.38 9.80
CA VAL A 122 -5.18 11.76 9.94
C VAL A 122 -5.60 12.39 8.63
N ILE A 123 -6.52 11.77 7.90
CA ILE A 123 -7.09 12.35 6.68
C ILE A 123 -8.50 12.80 7.02
N ASP A 124 -8.82 14.07 6.77
CA ASP A 124 -10.18 14.58 6.96
C ASP A 124 -11.16 13.75 6.11
N ASP A 125 -12.30 13.38 6.69
CA ASP A 125 -13.32 12.55 6.02
C ASP A 125 -13.79 13.16 4.68
N SER A 126 -13.84 14.49 4.58
CA SER A 126 -14.18 15.21 3.34
C SER A 126 -13.15 15.00 2.24
N LEU A 127 -11.90 14.73 2.59
CA LEU A 127 -10.76 14.57 1.68
C LEU A 127 -10.41 13.11 1.41
N LYS A 128 -10.91 12.15 2.20
CA LYS A 128 -10.53 10.73 2.10
C LYS A 128 -10.67 10.17 0.68
N LYS A 129 -11.81 10.36 0.03
CA LYS A 129 -12.05 9.86 -1.34
C LYS A 129 -11.13 10.51 -2.37
N GLU A 130 -10.81 11.79 -2.20
CA GLU A 130 -9.90 12.49 -3.09
C GLU A 130 -8.45 12.01 -2.90
N ALA A 131 -8.04 11.78 -1.66
CA ALA A 131 -6.73 11.23 -1.32
C ALA A 131 -6.57 9.81 -1.90
N GLU A 132 -7.56 8.92 -1.69
CA GLU A 132 -7.58 7.57 -2.27
C GLU A 132 -7.49 7.62 -3.81
N LYS A 133 -8.26 8.52 -4.45
CA LYS A 133 -8.22 8.70 -5.91
C LYS A 133 -6.84 9.20 -6.39
N THR A 134 -6.21 10.09 -5.64
CA THR A 134 -4.89 10.64 -6.00
C THR A 134 -3.82 9.56 -5.95
N VAL A 135 -3.83 8.75 -4.89
CA VAL A 135 -2.92 7.59 -4.76
C VAL A 135 -3.24 6.53 -5.83
N LEU A 136 -4.53 6.26 -6.09
CA LEU A 136 -4.94 5.32 -7.15
C LEU A 136 -4.44 5.75 -8.53
N ASN A 137 -4.54 7.05 -8.87
CA ASN A 137 -3.99 7.58 -10.12
C ASN A 137 -2.47 7.32 -10.21
N ARG A 138 -1.74 7.57 -9.11
CA ARG A 138 -0.30 7.29 -9.05
C ARG A 138 0.02 5.80 -9.24
N VAL A 139 -0.76 4.90 -8.65
CA VAL A 139 -0.61 3.45 -8.85
C VAL A 139 -0.85 3.06 -10.31
N HIS A 140 -1.86 3.65 -10.96
CA HIS A 140 -2.13 3.40 -12.38
C HIS A 140 -1.01 3.88 -13.30
N GLU A 141 -0.37 5.01 -13.00
CA GLU A 141 0.82 5.48 -13.73
C GLU A 141 2.00 4.51 -13.61
N LEU A 142 2.17 3.90 -12.42
CA LEU A 142 3.26 2.98 -12.12
C LEU A 142 3.03 1.57 -12.69
N ILE A 143 1.77 1.13 -12.79
CA ILE A 143 1.40 -0.21 -13.27
C ILE A 143 0.41 -0.10 -14.45
N PRO A 144 0.80 0.53 -15.57
CA PRO A 144 -0.14 0.91 -16.64
C PRO A 144 -0.73 -0.28 -17.40
N GLU A 145 -0.04 -1.43 -17.40
CA GLU A 145 -0.44 -2.62 -18.17
C GLU A 145 -1.22 -3.65 -17.35
N SER A 146 -1.58 -3.33 -16.10
CA SER A 146 -2.32 -4.25 -15.26
C SER A 146 -3.73 -4.48 -15.78
N LYS A 147 -4.06 -5.73 -16.12
CA LYS A 147 -5.44 -6.16 -16.37
C LYS A 147 -6.25 -6.32 -15.07
N ALA A 148 -5.63 -6.12 -13.91
CA ALA A 148 -6.31 -6.24 -12.63
C ALA A 148 -7.11 -4.97 -12.34
N LYS A 149 -8.27 -5.15 -11.71
CA LYS A 149 -8.99 -4.03 -11.09
C LYS A 149 -8.20 -3.57 -9.86
N ILE A 150 -7.71 -2.33 -9.89
CA ILE A 150 -6.92 -1.75 -8.80
C ILE A 150 -7.84 -0.99 -7.84
N ASP A 151 -7.59 -1.13 -6.54
CA ASP A 151 -8.24 -0.45 -5.45
C ASP A 151 -7.18 0.07 -4.46
N VAL A 152 -7.44 1.20 -3.81
CA VAL A 152 -6.56 1.78 -2.80
C VAL A 152 -7.34 1.99 -1.52
N ARG A 153 -6.71 1.65 -0.38
CA ARG A 153 -7.25 1.91 0.96
C ARG A 153 -6.24 2.72 1.75
N LEU A 154 -6.67 3.88 2.27
CA LEU A 154 -5.92 4.74 3.19
C LEU A 154 -6.52 4.70 4.59
#